data_AF-A0A3A1WVN5-F1
#
_entry.id   AF-A0A3A1WVN5-F1
#
_cell.length_a   1.000
_cell.length_b   1.000
_cell.length_c   1.000
_cell.angle_alpha   90.00
_cell.angle_beta   90.00
_cell.angle_gamma   90.00
#
_symmetry.space_group_name_H-M   'P 1'
#
loop_
_entity.id
_entity.type
_entity.pdbx_description
1 polymer ?
#
loop_
_entity_poly.entity_id
_entity_poly.type
_entity_poly.pdbx_seq_one_letter_code
_entity_poly.pdbx_strand_id
1 'polypeptide(L)'
;RDTVIEQCEQGVDYMTIHAGVLLRYVPLTANRVTGIVSRGGSIMAEWCLQHHQESFLYTHFEELCEIFAKYDVAFSLGDGLRPGSLADANDAAQLSELMTLGELTKIAWQHDVQVMIEGP
;
A
#
# COMPACT_ATOMS: atom_id res chain seq x y z
N ARG A 1 -11.67 8.14 -2.25
CA ARG A 1 -12.10 8.40 -3.63
C ARG A 1 -11.93 9.87 -4.01
N ASP A 2 -12.66 10.79 -3.37
CA ASP A 2 -12.65 12.22 -3.77
C ASP A 2 -11.25 12.85 -3.73
N THR A 3 -10.48 12.60 -2.67
CA THR A 3 -9.08 13.06 -2.56
C THR A 3 -8.19 12.58 -3.70
N VAL A 4 -8.42 11.35 -4.19
CA VAL A 4 -7.64 10.79 -5.31
C VAL A 4 -7.98 11.54 -6.59
N ILE A 5 -9.26 11.75 -6.88
CA ILE A 5 -9.70 12.48 -8.07
C ILE A 5 -9.19 13.92 -8.03
N GLU A 6 -9.30 14.59 -6.89
CA GLU A 6 -8.81 15.96 -6.70
C GLU A 6 -7.30 16.07 -7.01
N GLN A 7 -6.50 15.14 -6.49
CA GLN A 7 -5.05 15.14 -6.75
C GLN A 7 -4.71 14.80 -8.21
N CYS A 8 -5.44 13.88 -8.85
CA CYS A 8 -5.30 13.63 -10.28
C CYS A 8 -5.60 14.89 -11.10
N GLU A 9 -6.67 15.61 -10.77
CA GLU A 9 -7.06 16.86 -11.45
C GLU A 9 -6.05 18.00 -11.23
N GLN A 10 -5.29 17.95 -10.13
CA GLN A 10 -4.18 18.87 -9.85
C GLN A 10 -2.90 18.53 -10.61
N GLY A 11 -2.82 17.37 -11.28
CA GLY A 11 -1.65 16.94 -12.06
C GLY A 11 -0.58 16.26 -11.22
N VAL A 12 -0.95 15.53 -10.16
CA VAL A 12 -0.01 14.65 -9.45
C VAL A 12 0.35 13.46 -10.36
N ASP A 13 1.64 13.28 -10.65
CA ASP A 13 2.11 12.27 -11.63
C ASP A 13 2.12 10.82 -11.09
N TYR A 14 2.29 10.66 -9.77
CA TYR A 14 2.24 9.35 -9.11
C TYR A 14 1.75 9.49 -7.66
N MET A 15 1.14 8.43 -7.13
CA MET A 15 0.67 8.41 -5.74
C MET A 15 1.21 7.21 -4.99
N THR A 16 1.72 7.45 -3.78
CA THR A 16 2.08 6.39 -2.85
C THR A 16 0.83 5.80 -2.19
N ILE A 17 0.49 4.56 -2.56
CA ILE A 17 -0.69 3.86 -2.06
C ILE A 17 -0.26 2.65 -1.23
N HIS A 18 -0.61 2.64 0.04
CA HIS A 18 -0.28 1.57 1.00
C HIS A 18 -1.32 0.42 0.94
N ALA A 19 -1.60 -0.07 -0.27
CA ALA A 19 -2.56 -1.15 -0.50
C ALA A 19 -2.04 -2.54 -0.07
N GLY A 20 -0.74 -2.67 0.20
CA GLY A 20 -0.13 -3.89 0.71
C GLY A 20 -0.28 -4.14 2.21
N VAL A 21 -0.77 -3.15 2.98
CA VAL A 21 -1.00 -3.28 4.42
C VAL A 21 -2.32 -3.99 4.66
N LEU A 22 -2.26 -5.31 4.78
CA LEU A 22 -3.44 -6.15 4.97
C LEU A 22 -3.70 -6.46 6.44
N LEU A 23 -4.97 -6.60 6.82
CA LEU A 23 -5.39 -6.86 8.20
C LEU A 23 -4.63 -8.06 8.81
N ARG A 24 -4.46 -9.12 8.01
CA ARG A 24 -3.75 -10.34 8.41
C ARG A 24 -2.24 -10.16 8.62
N TYR A 25 -1.64 -9.09 8.09
CA TYR A 25 -0.21 -8.80 8.25
C TYR A 25 0.09 -7.93 9.47
N VAL A 26 -0.88 -7.15 9.96
CA VAL A 26 -0.68 -6.29 11.14
C VAL A 26 -0.18 -7.06 12.37
N PRO A 27 -0.70 -8.26 12.72
CA PRO A 27 -0.16 -9.03 13.84
C PRO A 27 1.29 -9.49 13.67
N LEU A 28 1.81 -9.58 12.44
CA LEU A 28 3.19 -9.98 12.18
C LEU A 28 4.19 -8.94 12.69
N THR A 29 3.77 -7.68 12.84
CA THR A 29 4.64 -6.61 13.35
C THR A 29 4.66 -6.51 14.87
N ALA A 30 3.88 -7.33 15.59
CA ALA A 30 3.71 -7.21 17.05
C ALA A 30 5.00 -7.42 17.85
N ASN A 31 5.95 -8.19 17.29
CA ASN A 31 7.24 -8.51 17.92
C ASN A 31 8.40 -7.67 17.37
N ARG A 32 8.13 -6.70 16.50
CA ARG A 32 9.18 -5.80 15.99
C ARG A 32 9.71 -4.90 17.09
N VAL A 33 11.00 -4.56 17.02
CA VAL A 33 11.63 -3.59 17.91
C VAL A 33 11.06 -2.20 17.69
N THR A 34 10.81 -1.83 16.43
CA THR A 34 10.31 -0.49 16.06
C THR A 34 8.88 -0.47 15.53
N GLY A 35 8.21 -1.62 15.47
CA GLY A 35 6.82 -1.72 15.02
C GLY A 35 6.62 -1.31 13.55
N ILE A 36 5.56 -0.55 13.30
CA ILE A 36 5.25 0.03 11.99
C ILE A 36 5.75 1.48 11.97
N VAL A 37 6.74 1.76 11.13
CA VAL A 37 7.35 3.11 11.02
C VAL A 37 6.88 3.91 9.81
N SER A 38 6.16 3.28 8.87
CA SER A 38 5.51 4.01 7.79
C SER A 38 4.32 4.78 8.35
N ARG A 39 4.28 6.10 8.13
CA ARG A 39 3.13 6.93 8.51
C ARG A 39 1.86 6.48 7.78
N GLY A 40 1.92 6.24 6.47
CA GLY A 40 0.77 5.76 5.71
C GLY A 40 0.39 4.34 6.10
N GLY A 41 1.39 3.49 6.34
CA GLY A 41 1.17 2.12 6.80
C GLY A 41 0.52 2.05 8.19
N SER A 42 0.93 2.91 9.13
CA SER A 42 0.35 2.94 10.48
C SER A 42 -1.10 3.41 10.47
N ILE A 43 -1.44 4.40 9.63
CA ILE A 43 -2.82 4.87 9.43
C ILE A 43 -3.70 3.72 8.91
N MET A 44 -3.21 2.97 7.91
CA MET A 44 -3.96 1.84 7.36
C MET A 44 -4.08 0.68 8.34
N ALA A 45 -3.02 0.35 9.07
CA ALA A 45 -3.06 -0.69 10.09
C ALA A 45 -4.07 -0.35 11.20
N GLU A 46 -4.07 0.89 11.70
CA GLU A 46 -5.06 1.36 12.66
C GLU A 46 -6.47 1.25 12.11
N TRP A 47 -6.72 1.72 10.88
CA TRP A 47 -8.03 1.62 10.25
C TRP A 47 -8.52 0.16 10.15
N CYS A 48 -7.65 -0.76 9.72
CA CYS A 48 -7.99 -2.18 9.61
C CYS A 48 -8.35 -2.79 10.97
N LEU A 49 -7.59 -2.47 12.03
CA LEU A 49 -7.84 -2.98 13.38
C LEU A 49 -9.12 -2.41 13.99
N GLN A 50 -9.40 -1.11 13.82
CA GLN A 50 -10.58 -0.44 14.35
C GLN A 50 -11.88 -0.99 13.75
N HIS A 51 -11.87 -1.27 12.44
CA HIS A 51 -13.05 -1.77 11.74
C HIS A 51 -13.10 -3.31 11.66
N HIS A 52 -12.00 -3.98 12.00
CA HIS A 52 -11.80 -5.41 11.79
C HIS A 52 -12.11 -5.84 10.35
N GLN A 53 -11.66 -5.03 9.39
CA GLN A 53 -11.91 -5.20 7.95
C GLN A 53 -10.59 -5.18 7.19
N GLU A 54 -10.59 -5.80 6.01
CA GLU A 54 -9.46 -5.73 5.10
C GLU A 54 -9.27 -4.31 4.56
N SER A 55 -8.03 -3.94 4.28
CA SER A 55 -7.64 -2.62 3.77
C SER A 55 -8.56 -2.17 2.64
N PHE A 56 -9.22 -1.02 2.80
CA PHE A 56 -10.07 -0.48 1.75
C PHE A 56 -9.29 -0.13 0.48
N LEU A 57 -8.00 0.19 0.60
CA LEU A 57 -7.11 0.42 -0.55
C LEU A 57 -6.85 -0.88 -1.32
N TYR A 58 -6.82 -2.01 -0.64
CA TYR A 58 -6.69 -3.33 -1.26
C TYR A 58 -8.02 -3.76 -1.90
N THR A 59 -9.13 -3.65 -1.16
CA THR A 59 -10.44 -4.14 -1.65
C THR A 59 -11.02 -3.30 -2.79
N HIS A 60 -10.61 -2.03 -2.92
CA HIS A 60 -11.00 -1.14 -4.01
C HIS A 60 -9.85 -0.87 -4.99
N PHE A 61 -8.86 -1.76 -5.06
CA PHE A 61 -7.66 -1.52 -5.87
C PHE A 61 -7.98 -1.40 -7.37
N GLU A 62 -8.92 -2.18 -7.91
CA GLU A 62 -9.37 -2.06 -9.30
C GLU A 62 -10.04 -0.70 -9.57
N GLU A 63 -10.84 -0.17 -8.64
CA GLU A 63 -11.42 1.18 -8.78
C GLU A 63 -10.32 2.26 -8.82
N LEU A 64 -9.27 2.12 -8.00
CA LEU A 64 -8.12 3.00 -8.06
C LEU A 64 -7.42 2.91 -9.42
N CYS A 65 -7.28 1.71 -9.99
CA CYS A 65 -6.70 1.52 -11.32
C CYS A 65 -7.54 2.22 -12.41
N GLU A 66 -8.87 2.11 -12.36
CA GLU A 66 -9.75 2.83 -13.30
C GLU A 66 -9.57 4.35 -13.22
N ILE A 67 -9.42 4.90 -12.02
CA ILE A 67 -9.13 6.32 -11.83
C ILE A 67 -7.75 6.66 -12.39
N PHE A 68 -6.70 5.93 -12.01
CA PHE A 68 -5.33 6.24 -12.42
C PHE A 68 -5.14 6.15 -13.93
N ALA A 69 -5.75 5.16 -14.59
CA ALA A 69 -5.75 5.00 -16.04
C ALA A 69 -6.36 6.21 -16.77
N LYS A 70 -7.40 6.85 -16.20
CA LYS A 70 -8.04 8.03 -16.80
C LYS A 70 -7.13 9.26 -16.83
N TYR A 71 -6.21 9.37 -15.87
CA TYR A 71 -5.38 10.56 -15.69
C TYR A 71 -3.88 10.32 -15.95
N ASP A 72 -3.50 9.10 -16.36
CA ASP A 72 -2.10 8.66 -16.52
C ASP A 72 -1.25 8.88 -15.25
N VAL A 73 -1.82 8.51 -14.10
CA VAL A 73 -1.12 8.57 -12.81
C VAL A 73 -0.49 7.20 -12.53
N ALA A 74 0.78 7.19 -12.13
CA ALA A 74 1.47 5.96 -11.76
C ALA A 74 1.21 5.54 -10.30
N PHE A 75 1.15 4.24 -10.05
CA PHE A 75 1.25 3.71 -8.69
C PHE A 75 2.69 3.75 -8.21
N SER A 76 2.91 4.34 -7.04
CA SER A 76 4.01 3.98 -6.16
C SER A 76 3.45 3.08 -5.07
N LEU A 77 3.61 1.76 -5.20
CA LEU A 77 3.07 0.83 -4.23
C LEU A 77 3.89 0.90 -2.95
N GLY A 78 3.30 1.49 -1.90
CA GLY A 78 3.99 1.88 -0.68
C GLY A 78 4.35 0.69 0.23
N ASP A 79 5.50 0.81 0.88
CA ASP A 79 6.06 -0.18 1.81
C ASP A 79 5.61 0.09 3.26
N GLY A 80 4.31 -0.06 3.51
CA GLY A 80 3.69 0.24 4.79
C GLY A 80 4.25 -0.54 5.97
N LEU A 81 4.78 -1.73 5.71
CA LEU A 81 5.42 -2.63 6.67
C LEU A 81 6.93 -2.67 6.49
N ARG A 82 7.58 -1.64 5.92
CA ARG A 82 9.05 -1.57 5.91
C ARG A 82 9.67 -1.64 7.33
N PRO A 83 10.88 -2.18 7.47
CA PRO A 83 11.59 -2.20 8.75
C PRO A 83 12.04 -0.80 9.16
N GLY A 84 11.85 -0.46 10.44
CA GLY A 84 12.38 0.78 11.04
C GLY A 84 13.74 0.61 11.72
N SER A 85 14.24 -0.62 11.78
CA SER A 85 15.52 -0.97 12.40
C SER A 85 16.12 -2.21 11.75
N LEU A 86 17.44 -2.40 11.92
CA LEU A 86 18.13 -3.61 11.46
C LEU A 86 17.57 -4.89 12.08
N ALA A 87 17.04 -4.82 13.30
CA ALA A 87 16.45 -5.98 13.98
C ALA A 87 15.16 -6.47 13.32
N ASP A 88 14.47 -5.58 12.60
CA ASP A 88 13.19 -5.85 11.94
C ASP A 88 13.36 -6.14 10.44
N ALA A 89 14.58 -6.05 9.91
CA ALA A 89 14.86 -6.18 8.48
C ALA A 89 14.61 -7.60 7.98
N ASN A 90 13.98 -7.70 6.80
CA ASN A 90 13.64 -8.93 6.09
C ASN A 90 12.71 -9.86 6.87
N ASP A 91 11.93 -9.32 7.81
CA ASP A 91 10.98 -10.11 8.59
C ASP A 91 9.75 -10.55 7.77
N ALA A 92 8.91 -11.37 8.41
CA ALA A 92 7.71 -11.93 7.78
C ALA A 92 6.71 -10.85 7.34
N ALA A 93 6.57 -9.75 8.11
CA ALA A 93 5.64 -8.68 7.78
C ALA A 93 6.05 -7.96 6.49
N GLN A 94 7.33 -7.59 6.39
CA GLN A 94 7.89 -6.92 5.21
C GLN A 94 7.74 -7.79 3.96
N LEU A 95 8.18 -9.05 4.03
CA LEU A 95 8.16 -9.93 2.87
C LEU A 95 6.73 -10.30 2.44
N SER A 96 5.79 -10.40 3.39
CA SER A 96 4.38 -10.65 3.08
C SER A 96 3.75 -9.47 2.34
N GLU A 97 4.03 -8.24 2.76
CA GLU A 97 3.60 -7.04 2.03
C GLU A 97 4.20 -7.02 0.61
N LEU A 98 5.51 -7.24 0.48
CA LEU A 98 6.20 -7.26 -0.82
C LEU A 98 5.57 -8.24 -1.81
N MET A 99 5.21 -9.45 -1.36
CA MET A 99 4.53 -10.43 -2.20
C MET A 99 3.15 -9.94 -2.66
N THR A 100 2.41 -9.28 -1.78
CA THR A 100 1.14 -8.63 -2.12
C THR A 100 1.35 -7.49 -3.12
N LEU A 101 2.39 -6.68 -3.00
CA LEU A 101 2.67 -5.60 -3.98
C LEU A 101 2.92 -6.18 -5.38
N GLY A 102 3.54 -7.36 -5.48
CA GLY A 102 3.70 -8.09 -6.75
C GLY A 102 2.38 -8.59 -7.34
N GLU A 103 1.41 -8.96 -6.51
CA GLU A 103 0.04 -9.29 -6.94
C GLU A 103 -0.68 -8.04 -7.47
N LEU A 104 -0.66 -6.95 -6.70
CA LEU A 104 -1.29 -5.68 -7.07
C LEU A 104 -0.68 -5.09 -8.35
N THR A 105 0.63 -5.27 -8.55
CA THR A 105 1.31 -4.87 -9.79
C THR A 105 0.70 -5.55 -11.01
N LYS A 106 0.40 -6.86 -10.92
CA LYS A 106 -0.24 -7.59 -12.02
C LYS A 106 -1.66 -7.11 -12.28
N ILE A 107 -2.41 -6.75 -11.24
CA ILE A 107 -3.75 -6.17 -11.38
C ILE A 107 -3.64 -4.81 -12.08
N ALA A 108 -2.79 -3.90 -11.60
CA ALA A 108 -2.60 -2.58 -12.21
C ALA A 108 -2.20 -2.67 -13.70
N TRP A 109 -1.34 -3.62 -14.07
CA TRP A 109 -0.97 -3.86 -15.47
C TRP A 109 -2.13 -4.37 -16.34
N GLN A 110 -3.14 -5.05 -15.78
CA GLN A 110 -4.35 -5.41 -16.54
C GLN A 110 -5.20 -4.19 -16.89
N HIS A 111 -5.01 -3.07 -16.18
CA HIS A 111 -5.65 -1.77 -16.45
C HIS A 111 -4.74 -0.79 -17.21
N ASP A 112 -3.59 -1.25 -17.72
CA ASP A 112 -2.58 -0.42 -18.38
C ASP A 112 -2.03 0.73 -17.50
N VAL A 113 -2.01 0.56 -16.17
CA VAL A 113 -1.49 1.56 -15.22
C VAL A 113 -0.02 1.31 -14.92
N GLN A 114 0.79 2.38 -14.95
CA GLN A 114 2.22 2.35 -14.63
C GLN A 114 2.45 2.06 -13.14
N VAL A 115 3.48 1.26 -12.81
CA VAL A 115 3.74 0.83 -11.43
C VAL A 115 5.24 0.86 -11.11
N MET A 116 5.57 1.39 -9.94
CA MET A 116 6.82 1.13 -9.21
C MET A 116 6.53 0.63 -7.80
N ILE A 117 7.48 -0.10 -7.21
CA ILE A 117 7.37 -0.67 -5.86
C ILE A 117 8.36 0.06 -4.94
N GLU A 118 7.88 0.57 -3.80
CA GLU A 118 8.73 1.12 -2.74
C GLU A 118 9.37 0.01 -1.91
N GLY A 119 10.46 0.31 -1.21
CA GLY A 119 11.18 -0.66 -0.38
C GLY A 119 12.15 -0.02 0.61
N PRO A 120 12.80 -0.85 1.45
CA PRO A 120 13.75 -0.41 2.49
C PRO A 120 15.08 0.12 1.96
#